data_AF-A0A6M6JT34-F1
#
_entry.id   AF-A0A6M6JT34-F1
#
_cell.length_a   1.000
_cell.length_b   1.000
_cell.length_c   1.000
_cell.angle_alpha   90.00
_cell.angle_beta   90.00
_cell.angle_gamma   90.00
#
_symmetry.space_group_name_H-M   'P 1'
#
loop_
_entity.id
_entity.type
_entity.pdbx_description
1 polymer ?
#
loop_
_entity_poly.entity_id
_entity_poly.type
_entity_poly.pdbx_seq_one_letter_code
_entity_poly.pdbx_strand_id
1 'polypeptide(L)'
;MTLSERDHSSGPARRPTPAELDDMTQDQLATLAANLDDVEVVHNARKFPVPGTRAEKRAERAVALWFIISALSGLAFLVAFLFWPYEYVSPFEPGYLVYSLYTPIIGGTFGLAVLALGIGVISYVKKFFPDEVSVQQRHDGASDEVDRRTVIAQLQKAGQDTGIARRKLITRAAGGAAGVFGLGLGIAAIAPLVRDPWEGRELAALWTTGWRPVDGETVYLRRDTGIPDEISLVRPEDQEPGSMETVFPFRESERGDEEALLHALRRSDNPVMLIRLRPGTQVTQRSGQEDYHYGDFYAYSKLCTHLGCPTSLYETQSQRILCPCHQSQFLATEYAKPVFGPATRSLPQLPITVNDEGYLVATADFREAVGPAFWERRS
;
A
#
# COMPACT_ATOMS: atom_id res chain seq x y z
N MET A 1 -41.78 52.61 -1.92
CA MET A 1 -40.68 53.42 -2.46
C MET A 1 -39.99 52.55 -3.50
N THR A 2 -40.12 52.93 -4.76
CA THR A 2 -39.80 52.13 -5.95
C THR A 2 -38.31 51.81 -6.02
N LEU A 3 -37.98 50.51 -6.01
CA LEU A 3 -36.67 50.03 -6.43
C LEU A 3 -36.56 50.31 -7.93
N SER A 4 -35.75 51.30 -8.29
CA SER A 4 -35.39 51.57 -9.68
C SER A 4 -34.56 50.40 -10.17
N GLU A 5 -35.09 49.62 -11.12
CA GLU A 5 -34.29 48.75 -11.98
C GLU A 5 -33.24 49.64 -12.66
N ARG A 6 -31.97 49.50 -12.25
CA ARG A 6 -30.85 50.00 -13.05
C ARG A 6 -30.54 48.93 -14.06
N ASP A 7 -30.74 49.27 -15.32
CA ASP A 7 -30.30 48.51 -16.47
C ASP A 7 -28.77 48.31 -16.39
N HIS A 8 -28.32 47.09 -16.09
CA HIS A 8 -26.90 46.71 -16.08
C HIS A 8 -26.44 46.31 -17.48
N SER A 9 -26.71 47.15 -18.47
CA SER A 9 -26.08 47.11 -19.79
C SER A 9 -24.82 47.98 -19.78
N SER A 10 -23.89 47.75 -18.84
CA SER A 10 -22.61 48.48 -18.83
C SER A 10 -21.65 47.82 -19.82
N GLY A 11 -21.44 48.46 -20.97
CA GLY A 11 -20.26 48.23 -21.80
C GLY A 11 -18.96 48.42 -20.99
N PRO A 12 -17.79 48.04 -21.54
CA PRO A 12 -16.54 47.98 -20.79
C PRO A 12 -16.30 49.31 -20.07
N ALA A 13 -16.16 49.25 -18.74
CA ALA A 13 -15.88 50.40 -17.92
C ALA A 13 -14.71 51.19 -18.53
N ARG A 14 -14.88 52.49 -18.73
CA ARG A 14 -13.83 53.37 -19.28
C ARG A 14 -12.57 53.21 -18.43
N ARG A 15 -11.49 52.73 -19.04
CA ARG A 15 -10.18 52.69 -18.39
C ARG A 15 -9.68 54.13 -18.16
N PRO A 16 -9.33 54.52 -16.92
CA PRO A 16 -8.80 55.85 -16.65
C PRO A 16 -7.47 56.10 -17.38
N THR A 17 -7.19 57.36 -17.68
CA THR A 17 -5.90 57.81 -18.23
C THR A 17 -4.80 57.80 -17.16
N PRO A 18 -3.51 57.74 -17.53
CA PRO A 18 -2.42 57.78 -16.56
C PRO A 18 -2.48 58.97 -15.60
N ALA A 19 -2.81 60.16 -16.10
CA ALA A 19 -2.97 61.35 -15.26
C ALA A 19 -4.14 61.24 -14.27
N GLU A 20 -5.25 60.61 -14.67
CA GLU A 20 -6.38 60.34 -13.76
C GLU A 20 -6.02 59.30 -12.70
N LEU A 21 -5.13 58.33 -12.99
CA LEU A 21 -4.64 57.35 -12.01
C LEU A 21 -3.71 57.97 -10.98
N ASP A 22 -2.86 58.92 -11.40
CA ASP A 22 -1.93 59.63 -10.52
C ASP A 22 -2.66 60.48 -9.47
N ASP A 23 -3.88 60.92 -9.79
CA ASP A 23 -4.76 61.72 -8.91
C ASP A 23 -5.63 60.86 -7.96
N MET A 24 -5.63 59.53 -8.10
CA MET A 24 -6.44 58.63 -7.26
C MET A 24 -5.75 58.22 -5.97
N THR A 25 -6.53 58.07 -4.90
CA THR A 25 -6.04 57.47 -3.65
C THR A 25 -5.85 55.95 -3.79
N GLN A 26 -5.07 55.35 -2.89
CA GLN A 26 -4.89 53.89 -2.87
C GLN A 26 -6.22 53.12 -2.75
N ASP A 27 -7.17 53.62 -1.96
CA ASP A 27 -8.49 53.01 -1.83
C ASP A 27 -9.29 53.12 -3.14
N GLN A 28 -9.20 54.27 -3.84
CA GLN A 28 -9.84 54.46 -5.14
C GLN A 28 -9.24 53.55 -6.21
N LEU A 29 -7.92 53.36 -6.20
CA LEU A 29 -7.23 52.42 -7.08
C LEU A 29 -7.61 50.97 -6.78
N ALA A 30 -7.75 50.59 -5.50
CA ALA A 30 -8.20 49.25 -5.10
C ALA A 30 -9.65 48.98 -5.54
N THR A 31 -10.55 49.96 -5.39
CA THR A 31 -11.92 49.87 -5.89
C THR A 31 -11.96 49.78 -7.41
N LEU A 32 -11.12 50.57 -8.12
CA LEU A 32 -11.01 50.48 -9.57
C LEU A 32 -10.56 49.10 -10.02
N ALA A 33 -9.56 48.51 -9.35
CA ALA A 33 -9.08 47.16 -9.66
C ALA A 33 -10.18 46.11 -9.52
N ALA A 34 -10.93 46.13 -8.41
CA ALA A 34 -12.06 45.23 -8.19
C ALA A 34 -13.12 45.38 -9.31
N ASN A 35 -13.49 46.61 -9.65
CA ASN A 35 -14.47 46.90 -10.69
C ASN A 35 -14.03 46.44 -12.10
N LEU A 36 -12.72 46.45 -12.39
CA LEU A 36 -12.21 45.99 -13.69
C LEU A 36 -12.38 44.48 -13.88
N ASP A 37 -12.49 43.71 -12.80
CA ASP A 37 -12.68 42.27 -12.77
C ASP A 37 -14.14 41.87 -12.42
N ASP A 38 -15.08 42.81 -12.54
CA ASP A 38 -16.49 42.67 -12.16
C ASP A 38 -16.68 42.21 -10.70
N VAL A 39 -15.79 42.67 -9.80
CA VAL A 39 -15.86 42.46 -8.36
C VAL A 39 -16.38 43.74 -7.69
N GLU A 40 -17.54 43.64 -7.04
CA GLU A 40 -18.10 44.71 -6.22
C GLU A 40 -17.86 44.42 -4.72
N VAL A 41 -17.11 45.29 -4.04
CA VAL A 41 -16.91 45.23 -2.59
C VAL A 41 -18.11 45.88 -1.88
N VAL A 42 -19.06 45.06 -1.42
CA VAL A 42 -20.33 45.51 -0.82
C VAL A 42 -20.15 45.99 0.62
N HIS A 43 -19.26 45.33 1.37
CA HIS A 43 -18.99 45.65 2.77
C HIS A 43 -17.51 45.46 3.04
N ASN A 44 -16.87 46.40 3.74
CA ASN A 44 -15.50 46.27 4.22
C ASN A 44 -15.36 47.07 5.52
N ALA A 45 -15.48 46.40 6.67
CA ALA A 45 -15.43 47.05 7.97
C ALA A 45 -14.25 46.55 8.82
N ARG A 46 -13.49 47.50 9.38
CA ARG A 46 -12.43 47.19 10.35
C ARG A 46 -13.04 46.63 11.63
N LYS A 47 -12.48 45.55 12.15
CA LYS A 47 -12.89 44.90 13.42
C LYS A 47 -12.76 45.83 14.64
N PHE A 48 -11.74 46.68 14.65
CA PHE A 48 -11.49 47.67 15.70
C PHE A 48 -11.43 49.08 15.10
N PRO A 49 -12.57 49.78 14.96
CA PRO A 49 -12.60 51.10 14.33
C PRO A 49 -12.01 52.20 15.22
N VAL A 50 -12.01 52.01 16.54
CA VAL A 50 -11.40 52.93 17.52
C VAL A 50 -10.02 52.39 17.90
N PRO A 51 -8.93 53.13 17.62
CA PRO A 51 -7.58 52.69 17.96
C PRO A 51 -7.34 52.62 19.48
N GLY A 52 -6.54 51.64 19.91
CA GLY A 52 -5.97 51.56 21.26
C GLY A 52 -6.94 51.09 22.34
N THR A 53 -8.06 50.47 21.95
CA THR A 53 -9.06 50.00 22.92
C THR A 53 -8.52 48.84 23.79
N ARG A 54 -9.08 48.68 25.00
CA ARG A 54 -8.73 47.54 25.87
C ARG A 54 -9.07 46.19 25.23
N ALA A 55 -10.13 46.13 24.42
CA ALA A 55 -10.56 44.92 23.72
C ALA A 55 -9.57 44.54 22.61
N GLU A 56 -9.13 45.52 21.80
CA GLU A 56 -8.11 45.34 20.77
C GLU A 56 -6.80 44.81 21.35
N LYS A 57 -6.26 45.46 22.40
CA LYS A 57 -5.03 45.02 23.08
C LYS A 57 -5.15 43.61 23.68
N ARG A 58 -6.36 43.19 24.09
CA ARG A 58 -6.60 41.82 24.58
C ARG A 58 -6.60 40.82 23.43
N ALA A 59 -7.23 41.15 22.31
CA ALA A 59 -7.22 40.33 21.10
C ALA A 59 -5.81 40.14 20.56
N GLU A 60 -5.01 41.21 20.55
CA GLU A 60 -3.61 41.22 20.14
C GLU A 60 -2.77 40.25 20.97
N ARG A 61 -2.83 40.37 22.30
CA ARG A 61 -2.13 39.46 23.22
C ARG A 61 -2.55 38.01 23.05
N ALA A 62 -3.85 37.76 22.84
CA ALA A 62 -4.35 36.40 22.63
C ALA A 62 -3.82 35.77 21.34
N VAL A 63 -3.68 36.55 20.27
CA VAL A 63 -3.07 36.09 19.00
C VAL A 63 -1.56 35.89 19.18
N ALA A 64 -0.87 36.87 19.78
CA ALA A 64 0.56 36.79 20.05
C ALA A 64 0.93 35.57 20.93
N LEU A 65 0.09 35.23 21.92
CA LEU A 65 0.29 34.05 22.76
C LEU A 65 0.40 32.76 21.95
N TRP A 66 -0.43 32.57 20.92
CA TRP A 66 -0.37 31.38 20.07
C TRP A 66 0.91 31.31 19.25
N PHE A 67 1.39 32.45 18.72
CA PHE A 67 2.69 32.50 18.05
C PHE A 67 3.86 32.23 19.01
N ILE A 68 3.78 32.71 20.26
CA ILE A 68 4.77 32.42 21.30
C ILE A 68 4.76 30.93 21.65
N ILE A 69 3.58 30.32 21.85
CA ILE A 69 3.47 28.87 22.09
C ILE A 69 4.09 28.10 20.92
N SER A 70 3.78 28.50 19.68
CA SER A 70 4.35 27.89 18.49
C SER A 70 5.89 27.94 18.48
N ALA A 71 6.47 29.11 18.74
CA ALA A 71 7.92 29.31 18.77
C ALA A 71 8.59 28.51 19.90
N LEU A 72 8.00 28.49 21.11
CA LEU A 72 8.52 27.74 22.25
C LEU A 72 8.43 26.23 22.01
N SER A 73 7.34 25.74 21.44
CA SER A 73 7.19 24.33 21.08
C SER A 73 8.13 23.93 19.94
N GLY A 74 8.35 24.79 18.96
CA GLY A 74 9.34 24.58 17.90
C GLY A 74 10.78 24.53 18.43
N LEU A 75 11.11 25.40 19.40
CA LEU A 75 12.39 25.34 20.09
C LEU A 75 12.54 24.07 20.93
N ALA A 76 11.50 23.66 21.66
CA ALA A 76 11.49 22.42 22.42
C ALA A 76 11.68 21.20 21.51
N PHE A 77 11.06 21.21 20.32
CA PHE A 77 11.29 20.21 19.28
C PHE A 77 12.75 20.17 18.85
N LEU A 78 13.36 21.31 18.52
CA LEU A 78 14.77 21.36 18.11
C LEU A 78 15.71 20.84 19.21
N VAL A 79 15.46 21.22 20.46
CA VAL A 79 16.25 20.76 21.61
C VAL A 79 16.11 19.26 21.80
N ALA A 80 14.88 18.73 21.78
CA ALA A 80 14.63 17.30 21.90
C ALA A 80 15.25 16.53 20.72
N PHE A 81 15.11 17.03 19.49
CA PHE A 81 15.66 16.38 18.31
C PHE A 81 17.19 16.30 18.32
N LEU A 82 17.87 17.34 18.81
CA LEU A 82 19.34 17.41 18.77
C LEU A 82 20.02 16.80 20.00
N PHE A 83 19.41 16.89 21.18
CA PHE A 83 20.10 16.60 22.45
C PHE A 83 19.46 15.48 23.27
N TRP A 84 18.35 14.88 22.82
CA TRP A 84 17.73 13.77 23.52
C TRP A 84 18.39 12.43 23.14
N PRO A 85 18.58 11.49 24.09
CA PRO A 85 19.15 10.18 23.77
C PRO A 85 18.16 9.35 22.94
N TYR A 86 18.43 9.25 21.64
CA TYR A 86 17.58 8.57 20.65
C TYR A 86 18.03 7.14 20.34
N GLU A 87 19.21 6.73 20.81
CA GLU A 87 19.74 5.38 20.59
C GLU A 87 18.86 4.34 21.31
N TYR A 88 18.63 3.19 20.65
CA TYR A 88 17.79 2.13 21.18
C TYR A 88 18.33 1.61 22.52
N VAL A 89 17.45 1.57 23.52
CA VAL A 89 17.69 0.95 24.82
C VAL A 89 16.67 -0.17 24.99
N SER A 90 17.10 -1.33 25.48
CA SER A 90 16.19 -2.45 25.72
C SER A 90 15.16 -2.11 26.82
N PRO A 91 13.90 -2.62 26.76
CA PRO A 91 12.89 -2.38 27.80
C PRO A 91 13.30 -2.70 29.24
N PHE A 92 14.32 -3.55 29.41
CA PHE A 92 14.80 -4.02 30.70
C PHE A 92 16.08 -3.30 31.17
N GLU A 93 16.59 -2.35 30.41
CA GLU A 93 17.82 -1.62 30.72
C GLU A 93 17.53 -0.23 31.32
N PRO A 94 18.40 0.27 32.22
CA PRO A 94 18.33 1.64 32.71
C PRO A 94 18.36 2.64 31.53
N GLY A 95 17.44 3.62 31.54
CA GLY A 95 17.34 4.63 30.48
C GLY A 95 16.27 4.37 29.43
N TYR A 96 15.63 3.19 29.42
CA TYR A 96 14.53 2.88 28.48
C TYR A 96 13.39 3.90 28.51
N LEU A 97 13.04 4.42 29.69
CA LEU A 97 11.99 5.44 29.80
C LEU A 97 12.37 6.72 29.04
N VAL A 98 13.64 7.14 29.13
CA VAL A 98 14.10 8.35 28.44
C VAL A 98 14.11 8.10 26.93
N TYR A 99 14.63 6.96 26.47
CA TYR A 99 14.57 6.55 25.07
C TYR A 99 13.14 6.49 24.52
N SER A 100 12.22 5.81 25.21
CA SER A 100 10.84 5.63 24.75
C SER A 100 10.03 6.92 24.69
N LEU A 101 10.43 7.95 25.44
CA LEU A 101 9.86 9.29 25.37
C LEU A 101 10.36 10.13 24.19
N TYR A 102 11.45 9.75 23.51
CA TYR A 102 12.00 10.52 22.40
C TYR A 102 10.94 10.80 21.31
N THR A 103 10.36 9.74 20.73
CA THR A 103 9.37 9.85 19.65
C THR A 103 8.10 10.62 20.07
N PRO A 104 7.47 10.34 21.23
CA PRO A 104 6.35 11.15 21.73
C PRO A 104 6.70 12.63 21.94
N ILE A 105 7.88 12.95 22.48
CA ILE A 105 8.28 14.33 22.77
C ILE A 105 8.51 15.10 21.48
N ILE A 106 9.26 14.56 20.51
CA ILE A 106 9.47 15.25 19.22
C ILE A 106 8.14 15.41 18.47
N GLY A 107 7.28 14.39 18.48
CA GLY A 107 5.96 14.45 17.85
C GLY A 107 5.03 15.46 18.51
N GLY A 108 4.97 15.46 19.84
CA GLY A 108 4.15 16.37 20.62
C GLY A 108 4.59 17.83 20.51
N THR A 109 5.90 18.10 20.60
CA THR A 109 6.45 19.46 20.47
C THR A 109 6.32 20.00 19.04
N PHE A 110 6.62 19.19 18.02
CA PHE A 110 6.41 19.58 16.62
C PHE A 110 4.94 19.80 16.28
N GLY A 111 4.07 18.85 16.66
CA GLY A 111 2.63 18.93 16.43
C GLY A 111 2.01 20.16 17.10
N LEU A 112 2.40 20.45 18.36
CA LEU A 112 1.95 21.64 19.06
C LEU A 112 2.46 22.93 18.39
N ALA A 113 3.70 22.93 17.88
CA ALA A 113 4.26 24.09 17.18
C ALA A 113 3.42 24.46 15.95
N VAL A 114 3.12 23.48 15.09
CA VAL A 114 2.32 23.68 13.86
C VAL A 114 0.87 24.00 14.20
N LEU A 115 0.27 23.30 15.17
CA LEU A 115 -1.11 23.57 15.61
C LEU A 115 -1.26 24.99 16.16
N ALA A 116 -0.35 25.41 17.04
CA ALA A 116 -0.37 26.76 17.62
C ALA A 116 -0.13 27.83 16.55
N LEU A 117 0.73 27.57 15.57
CA LEU A 117 0.92 28.47 14.42
C LEU A 117 -0.39 28.64 13.64
N GLY A 118 -1.06 27.54 13.30
CA GLY A 118 -2.34 27.56 12.61
C GLY A 118 -3.43 28.30 13.38
N ILE A 119 -3.56 28.04 14.69
CA ILE A 119 -4.49 28.77 15.57
C ILE A 119 -4.15 30.27 15.61
N GLY A 120 -2.87 30.62 15.68
CA GLY A 120 -2.38 32.00 15.66
C GLY A 120 -2.78 32.74 14.39
N VAL A 121 -2.51 32.16 13.22
CA VAL A 121 -2.87 32.73 11.90
C VAL A 121 -4.38 32.87 11.74
N ILE A 122 -5.16 31.82 12.02
CA ILE A 122 -6.62 31.88 11.91
C ILE A 122 -7.20 32.91 12.89
N SER A 123 -6.68 32.97 14.11
CA SER A 123 -7.12 33.94 15.12
C SER A 123 -6.77 35.37 14.72
N TYR A 124 -5.63 35.58 14.05
CA TYR A 124 -5.25 36.88 13.49
C TYR A 124 -6.24 37.33 12.42
N VAL A 125 -6.51 36.46 11.42
CA VAL A 125 -7.50 36.73 10.37
C VAL A 125 -8.87 37.04 10.99
N LYS A 126 -9.40 36.16 11.85
CA LYS A 126 -10.74 36.33 12.44
C LYS A 126 -10.91 37.60 13.28
N LYS A 127 -9.83 38.08 13.93
CA LYS A 127 -9.91 39.21 14.87
C LYS A 127 -9.45 40.54 14.29
N PHE A 128 -8.58 40.54 13.28
CA PHE A 128 -7.95 41.76 12.76
C PHE A 128 -8.20 42.02 11.28
N PHE A 129 -8.47 40.99 10.46
CA PHE A 129 -8.83 41.25 9.06
C PHE A 129 -10.21 41.92 9.03
N PRO A 130 -10.40 42.90 8.13
CA PRO A 130 -11.72 43.49 7.96
C PRO A 130 -12.74 42.44 7.51
N ASP A 131 -13.98 42.63 7.91
CA ASP A 131 -15.09 41.85 7.36
C ASP A 131 -15.38 42.37 5.96
N GLU A 132 -14.78 41.74 4.96
CA GLU A 132 -15.02 42.05 3.56
C GLU A 132 -16.05 41.09 2.95
N VAL A 133 -17.08 41.64 2.33
CA VAL A 133 -18.05 40.92 1.50
C VAL A 133 -17.96 41.49 0.10
N SER A 134 -17.47 40.67 -0.81
CA SER A 134 -17.28 41.02 -2.21
C SER A 134 -18.13 40.09 -3.10
N VAL A 135 -18.83 40.67 -4.06
CA VAL A 135 -19.67 39.97 -5.03
C VAL A 135 -18.97 40.04 -6.37
N GLN A 136 -18.55 38.89 -6.89
CA GLN A 136 -17.96 38.81 -8.23
C GLN A 136 -18.97 38.23 -9.21
N GLN A 137 -19.18 38.91 -10.34
CA GLN A 137 -19.97 38.35 -11.42
C GLN A 137 -19.17 37.24 -12.10
N ARG A 138 -19.73 36.03 -12.09
CA ARG A 138 -19.07 34.86 -12.70
C ARG A 138 -19.35 34.83 -14.19
N HIS A 139 -18.29 34.86 -14.99
CA HIS A 139 -18.33 34.62 -16.43
C HIS A 139 -18.30 33.12 -16.73
N ASP A 140 -19.24 32.37 -16.13
CA ASP A 140 -19.40 30.94 -16.38
C ASP A 140 -20.31 30.69 -17.58
N GLY A 141 -20.10 29.58 -18.28
CA GLY A 141 -20.94 29.16 -19.41
C GLY A 141 -20.18 29.12 -20.72
N ALA A 142 -20.91 29.15 -21.84
CA ALA A 142 -20.28 29.22 -23.14
C ALA A 142 -19.66 30.61 -23.34
N SER A 143 -18.45 30.65 -23.91
CA SER A 143 -17.86 31.91 -24.39
C SER A 143 -18.81 32.59 -25.38
N ASP A 144 -18.65 33.91 -25.53
CA ASP A 144 -19.44 34.70 -26.47
C ASP A 144 -19.40 34.14 -27.88
N GLU A 145 -20.51 34.29 -28.60
CA GLU A 145 -20.65 33.73 -29.94
C GLU A 145 -19.58 34.28 -30.89
N VAL A 146 -19.14 35.53 -30.69
CA VAL A 146 -18.05 36.14 -31.46
C VAL A 146 -16.74 35.40 -31.21
N ASP A 147 -16.36 35.15 -29.96
CA ASP A 147 -15.12 34.44 -29.62
C ASP A 147 -15.15 33.01 -30.13
N ARG A 148 -16.26 32.29 -29.93
CA ARG A 148 -16.43 30.93 -30.42
C ARG A 148 -16.29 30.87 -31.93
N ARG A 149 -16.99 31.75 -32.67
CA ARG A 149 -16.95 31.77 -34.13
C ARG A 149 -15.58 32.19 -34.65
N THR A 150 -14.95 33.20 -34.05
CA THR A 150 -13.63 33.68 -34.51
C THR A 150 -12.54 32.66 -34.24
N VAL A 151 -12.52 32.00 -33.08
CA VAL A 151 -11.56 30.92 -32.77
C VAL A 151 -11.76 29.71 -33.69
N ILE A 152 -13.01 29.28 -33.91
CA ILE A 152 -13.31 28.21 -34.86
C ILE A 152 -12.87 28.59 -36.27
N ALA A 153 -13.16 29.82 -36.71
CA ALA A 153 -12.77 30.32 -38.03
C ALA A 153 -11.25 30.39 -38.19
N GLN A 154 -10.51 30.82 -37.16
CA GLN A 154 -9.05 30.81 -37.15
C GLN A 154 -8.50 29.38 -37.27
N LEU A 155 -9.04 28.42 -36.52
CA LEU A 155 -8.61 27.01 -36.59
C LEU A 155 -8.92 26.39 -37.97
N GLN A 156 -10.12 26.65 -38.50
CA GLN A 156 -10.52 26.19 -39.84
C GLN A 156 -9.64 26.82 -40.93
N LYS A 157 -9.39 28.12 -40.85
CA LYS A 157 -8.51 28.83 -41.78
C LYS A 157 -7.09 28.26 -41.75
N ALA A 158 -6.52 28.02 -40.56
CA ALA A 158 -5.21 27.38 -40.44
C ALA A 158 -5.18 25.97 -41.08
N GLY A 159 -6.22 25.17 -40.85
CA GLY A 159 -6.38 23.86 -41.51
C GLY A 159 -6.50 23.94 -43.04
N GLN A 160 -7.19 24.96 -43.56
CA GLN A 160 -7.36 25.18 -45.00
C GLN A 160 -6.08 25.71 -45.66
N ASP A 161 -5.43 26.71 -45.06
CA ASP A 161 -4.22 27.36 -45.56
C ASP A 161 -3.05 26.36 -45.66
N THR A 162 -2.97 25.38 -44.75
CA THR A 162 -1.98 24.28 -44.84
C THR A 162 -2.29 23.26 -45.94
N GLY A 163 -3.54 23.22 -46.42
CA GLY A 163 -4.01 22.24 -47.38
C GLY A 163 -3.90 20.79 -46.89
N ILE A 164 -3.83 20.55 -45.57
CA ILE A 164 -3.57 19.23 -45.00
C ILE A 164 -4.64 18.19 -45.41
N ALA A 165 -5.89 18.63 -45.56
CA ALA A 165 -7.02 17.76 -45.92
C ALA A 165 -6.90 17.09 -47.30
N ARG A 166 -6.26 17.75 -48.28
CA ARG A 166 -6.01 17.22 -49.64
C ARG A 166 -4.73 16.41 -49.76
N ARG A 167 -3.84 16.45 -48.76
CA ARG A 167 -2.55 15.74 -48.74
C ARG A 167 -2.68 14.35 -48.09
N LYS A 168 -3.57 13.51 -48.64
CA LYS A 168 -3.96 12.20 -48.05
C LYS A 168 -2.78 11.25 -47.84
N LEU A 169 -1.75 11.29 -48.70
CA LEU A 169 -0.56 10.46 -48.53
C LEU A 169 0.20 10.85 -47.26
N ILE A 170 0.39 12.15 -47.01
CA ILE A 170 1.12 12.67 -45.84
C ILE A 170 0.36 12.33 -44.56
N THR A 171 -0.96 12.58 -44.51
CA THR A 171 -1.74 12.32 -43.30
C THR A 171 -1.83 10.83 -42.98
N ARG A 172 -1.98 9.96 -43.99
CA ARG A 172 -1.94 8.51 -43.81
C ARG A 172 -0.56 8.02 -43.36
N ALA A 173 0.51 8.54 -43.95
CA ALA A 173 1.87 8.20 -43.56
C ALA A 173 2.17 8.65 -42.12
N ALA A 174 1.79 9.88 -41.74
CA ALA A 174 1.95 10.40 -40.39
C ALA A 174 1.13 9.60 -39.36
N GLY A 175 -0.13 9.27 -39.68
CA GLY A 175 -0.97 8.41 -38.83
C GLY A 175 -0.41 6.99 -38.69
N GLY A 176 0.09 6.40 -39.77
CA GLY A 176 0.78 5.11 -39.73
C GLY A 176 2.05 5.16 -38.89
N ALA A 177 2.90 6.18 -39.06
CA ALA A 177 4.11 6.37 -38.27
C ALA A 177 3.80 6.58 -36.79
N ALA A 178 2.82 7.41 -36.45
CA ALA A 178 2.36 7.61 -35.08
C ALA A 178 1.78 6.32 -34.47
N GLY A 179 1.04 5.54 -35.25
CA GLY A 179 0.50 4.24 -34.82
C GLY A 179 1.58 3.21 -34.54
N VAL A 180 2.57 3.07 -35.45
CA VAL A 180 3.71 2.17 -35.25
C VAL A 180 4.56 2.62 -34.07
N PHE A 181 4.84 3.92 -33.95
CA PHE A 181 5.61 4.46 -32.84
C PHE A 181 4.88 4.27 -31.50
N GLY A 182 3.59 4.57 -31.44
CA GLY A 182 2.77 4.40 -30.25
C GLY A 182 2.66 2.94 -29.81
N LEU A 183 2.43 2.02 -30.76
CA LEU A 183 2.40 0.58 -30.47
C LEU A 183 3.78 0.08 -30.02
N GLY A 184 4.84 0.46 -30.72
CA GLY A 184 6.21 0.08 -30.38
C GLY A 184 6.61 0.55 -28.99
N LEU A 185 6.32 1.82 -28.65
CA LEU A 185 6.57 2.36 -27.32
C LEU A 185 5.72 1.67 -26.25
N GLY A 186 4.44 1.40 -26.54
CA GLY A 186 3.55 0.68 -25.64
C GLY A 186 4.04 -0.74 -25.34
N ILE A 187 4.44 -1.48 -26.37
CA ILE A 187 5.02 -2.82 -26.21
C ILE A 187 6.35 -2.74 -25.45
N ALA A 188 7.26 -1.83 -25.83
CA ALA A 188 8.55 -1.70 -25.15
C ALA A 188 8.40 -1.33 -23.66
N ALA A 189 7.38 -0.54 -23.31
CA ALA A 189 7.09 -0.17 -21.93
C ALA A 189 6.47 -1.32 -21.12
N ILE A 190 5.59 -2.14 -21.73
CA ILE A 190 4.81 -3.16 -21.01
C ILE A 190 5.48 -4.54 -21.05
N ALA A 191 6.08 -4.93 -22.17
CA ALA A 191 6.60 -6.28 -22.39
C ALA A 191 7.61 -6.75 -21.31
N PRO A 192 8.53 -5.90 -20.79
CA PRO A 192 9.43 -6.32 -19.71
C PRO A 192 8.72 -6.70 -18.39
N LEU A 193 7.49 -6.22 -18.19
CA LEU A 193 6.66 -6.53 -17.01
C LEU A 193 5.85 -7.83 -17.20
N VAL A 194 5.69 -8.30 -18.44
CA VAL A 194 4.96 -9.54 -18.74
C VAL A 194 5.95 -10.72 -18.68
N ARG A 195 5.86 -11.50 -17.61
CA ARG A 195 6.65 -12.73 -17.42
C ARG A 195 5.87 -13.95 -17.89
N ASP A 196 6.59 -14.98 -18.35
CA ASP A 196 5.99 -16.30 -18.60
C ASP A 196 5.92 -17.09 -17.29
N PRO A 197 4.74 -17.29 -16.68
CA PRO A 197 4.62 -18.06 -15.45
C PRO A 197 4.86 -19.56 -15.65
N TRP A 198 4.93 -20.03 -16.91
CA TRP A 198 5.12 -21.42 -17.28
C TRP A 198 6.53 -21.70 -17.84
N GLU A 199 7.49 -20.82 -17.56
CA GLU A 199 8.89 -21.09 -17.83
C GLU A 199 9.30 -22.41 -17.17
N GLY A 200 9.95 -23.30 -17.93
CA GLY A 200 10.25 -24.68 -17.49
C GLY A 200 9.09 -25.68 -17.63
N ARG A 201 7.89 -25.25 -18.05
CA ARG A 201 6.69 -26.05 -18.33
C ARG A 201 6.29 -26.98 -17.19
N GLU A 202 6.60 -28.27 -17.29
CA GLU A 202 6.31 -29.26 -16.25
C GLU A 202 7.07 -28.99 -14.95
N LEU A 203 8.19 -28.25 -15.05
CA LEU A 203 9.01 -27.81 -13.93
C LEU A 203 8.72 -26.36 -13.51
N ALA A 204 7.64 -25.75 -14.03
CA ALA A 204 7.32 -24.38 -13.67
C ALA A 204 7.04 -24.25 -12.16
N ALA A 205 7.28 -23.04 -11.63
CA ALA A 205 7.33 -22.79 -10.20
C ALA A 205 6.04 -23.18 -9.44
N LEU A 206 4.87 -23.13 -10.10
CA LEU A 206 3.58 -23.49 -9.48
C LEU A 206 3.26 -24.99 -9.53
N TRP A 207 4.00 -25.78 -10.30
CA TRP A 207 3.77 -27.23 -10.47
C TRP A 207 4.67 -28.10 -9.61
N THR A 208 5.78 -27.56 -9.13
CA THR A 208 6.80 -28.34 -8.42
C THR A 208 7.28 -27.60 -7.19
N THR A 209 7.57 -28.32 -6.13
CA THR A 209 8.07 -27.74 -4.88
C THR A 209 9.53 -28.12 -4.61
N GLY A 210 10.11 -27.65 -3.51
CA GLY A 210 11.42 -28.13 -3.05
C GLY A 210 11.44 -29.61 -2.64
N TRP A 211 10.27 -30.26 -2.51
CA TRP A 211 10.16 -31.68 -2.16
C TRP A 211 10.38 -32.64 -3.33
N ARG A 212 10.37 -32.13 -4.58
CA ARG A 212 10.58 -32.96 -5.77
C ARG A 212 11.98 -33.60 -5.77
N PRO A 213 12.14 -34.92 -5.78
CA PRO A 213 13.46 -35.53 -5.93
C PRO A 213 14.15 -35.06 -7.22
N VAL A 214 15.45 -34.80 -7.15
CA VAL A 214 16.30 -34.38 -8.28
C VAL A 214 17.37 -35.45 -8.39
N ASP A 215 17.53 -36.03 -9.58
CA ASP A 215 18.50 -37.10 -9.86
C ASP A 215 18.44 -38.31 -8.90
N GLY A 216 17.25 -38.57 -8.34
CA GLY A 216 17.03 -39.66 -7.38
C GLY A 216 17.57 -39.39 -5.96
N GLU A 217 18.05 -38.17 -5.69
CA GLU A 217 18.54 -37.78 -4.38
C GLU A 217 17.42 -37.82 -3.32
N THR A 218 17.75 -38.35 -2.15
CA THR A 218 16.86 -38.40 -0.99
C THR A 218 16.57 -36.99 -0.47
N VAL A 219 15.28 -36.69 -0.27
CA VAL A 219 14.84 -35.44 0.34
C VAL A 219 14.45 -35.72 1.80
N TYR A 220 15.29 -35.28 2.72
CA TYR A 220 15.09 -35.47 4.15
C TYR A 220 14.10 -34.43 4.70
N LEU A 221 13.35 -34.82 5.74
CA LEU A 221 12.59 -33.88 6.55
C LEU A 221 13.54 -33.25 7.57
N ARG A 222 13.78 -31.95 7.44
CA ARG A 222 14.69 -31.16 8.28
C ARG A 222 13.92 -30.16 9.16
N ARG A 223 14.39 -29.96 10.40
CA ARG A 223 13.99 -28.86 11.28
C ARG A 223 14.72 -27.56 10.95
N ASP A 224 14.03 -26.44 11.15
CA ASP A 224 14.65 -25.12 11.20
C ASP A 224 15.06 -24.80 12.64
N THR A 225 16.37 -24.81 12.93
CA THR A 225 16.92 -24.43 14.24
C THR A 225 17.09 -22.91 14.40
N GLY A 226 16.77 -22.14 13.35
CA GLY A 226 17.09 -20.71 13.24
C GLY A 226 18.50 -20.44 12.70
N ILE A 227 19.33 -21.48 12.55
CA ILE A 227 20.67 -21.40 11.97
C ILE A 227 20.72 -22.30 10.72
N PRO A 228 20.77 -21.74 9.49
CA PRO A 228 20.68 -22.50 8.25
C PRO A 228 21.73 -23.61 8.07
N ASP A 229 22.93 -23.45 8.61
CA ASP A 229 24.00 -24.46 8.51
C ASP A 229 23.87 -25.61 9.51
N GLU A 230 23.03 -25.46 10.53
CA GLU A 230 22.77 -26.52 11.51
C GLU A 230 21.72 -27.49 10.96
N ILE A 231 22.19 -28.57 10.35
CA ILE A 231 21.33 -29.59 9.75
C ILE A 231 20.81 -30.55 10.83
N SER A 232 19.57 -30.33 11.28
CA SER A 232 18.85 -31.23 12.18
C SER A 232 17.78 -32.03 11.42
N LEU A 233 18.08 -33.29 11.13
CA LEU A 233 17.15 -34.23 10.47
C LEU A 233 16.17 -34.85 11.48
N VAL A 234 14.97 -35.19 11.03
CA VAL A 234 13.90 -35.71 11.89
C VAL A 234 13.89 -37.24 11.90
N ARG A 235 13.86 -37.85 13.09
CA ARG A 235 13.58 -39.27 13.31
C ARG A 235 12.17 -39.46 13.92
N PRO A 236 11.49 -40.60 13.70
CA PRO A 236 10.17 -40.84 14.30
C PRO A 236 10.13 -40.73 15.82
N GLU A 237 11.20 -41.13 16.52
CA GLU A 237 11.30 -41.05 17.98
C GLU A 237 11.39 -39.62 18.53
N ASP A 238 11.68 -38.62 17.69
CA ASP A 238 11.84 -37.24 18.13
C ASP A 238 10.50 -36.54 18.46
N GLN A 239 9.38 -37.06 17.94
CA GLN A 239 8.04 -36.47 18.13
C GLN A 239 7.18 -37.30 19.08
N GLU A 240 6.57 -36.68 20.08
CA GLU A 240 5.57 -37.36 20.92
C GLU A 240 4.22 -37.56 20.19
N PRO A 241 3.44 -38.60 20.51
CA PRO A 241 2.09 -38.77 19.99
C PRO A 241 1.16 -37.58 20.26
N GLY A 242 0.51 -37.05 19.22
CA GLY A 242 -0.33 -35.86 19.26
C GLY A 242 0.43 -34.54 19.10
N SER A 243 1.72 -34.59 18.76
CA SER A 243 2.51 -33.40 18.43
C SER A 243 2.44 -33.06 16.95
N MET A 244 2.89 -31.84 16.63
CA MET A 244 3.19 -31.41 15.28
C MET A 244 4.55 -30.74 15.29
N GLU A 245 5.25 -30.75 14.16
CA GLU A 245 6.41 -29.90 13.93
C GLU A 245 6.42 -29.40 12.49
N THR A 246 7.09 -28.27 12.25
CA THR A 246 7.32 -27.77 10.88
C THR A 246 8.62 -28.32 10.35
N VAL A 247 8.56 -28.94 9.18
CA VAL A 247 9.71 -29.51 8.47
C VAL A 247 9.88 -28.87 7.09
N PHE A 248 11.10 -28.90 6.61
CA PHE A 248 11.53 -28.37 5.32
C PHE A 248 12.29 -29.45 4.54
N PRO A 249 12.32 -29.39 3.20
CA PRO A 249 13.12 -30.31 2.41
C PRO A 249 14.60 -30.00 2.62
N PHE A 250 15.41 -31.04 2.72
CA PHE A 250 16.86 -30.94 2.73
C PHE A 250 17.48 -32.05 1.88
N ARG A 251 18.51 -31.70 1.13
CA ARG A 251 19.34 -32.61 0.35
C ARG A 251 20.79 -32.53 0.80
N GLU A 252 21.49 -33.66 0.76
CA GLU A 252 22.91 -33.68 1.14
C GLU A 252 23.77 -32.85 0.18
N SER A 253 23.36 -32.71 -1.08
CA SER A 253 24.00 -31.83 -2.07
C SER A 253 23.96 -30.33 -1.69
N GLU A 254 23.03 -29.91 -0.83
CA GLU A 254 22.90 -28.53 -0.34
C GLU A 254 23.80 -28.25 0.87
N ARG A 255 24.44 -29.28 1.45
CA ARG A 255 25.25 -29.14 2.66
C ARG A 255 26.47 -28.24 2.41
N GLY A 256 26.58 -27.17 3.20
CA GLY A 256 27.67 -26.21 3.10
C GLY A 256 27.47 -25.14 2.02
N ASP A 257 26.32 -25.14 1.34
CA ASP A 257 25.88 -24.06 0.46
C ASP A 257 24.82 -23.19 1.18
N GLU A 258 25.27 -22.07 1.76
CA GLU A 258 24.42 -21.17 2.53
C GLU A 258 23.21 -20.66 1.72
N GLU A 259 23.40 -20.35 0.43
CA GLU A 259 22.34 -19.83 -0.43
C GLU A 259 21.29 -20.90 -0.72
N ALA A 260 21.71 -22.12 -1.03
CA ALA A 260 20.80 -23.25 -1.25
C ALA A 260 20.00 -23.57 0.02
N LEU A 261 20.65 -23.61 1.19
CA LEU A 261 19.99 -23.87 2.48
C LEU A 261 18.98 -22.78 2.84
N LEU A 262 19.34 -21.51 2.65
CA LEU A 262 18.43 -20.39 2.85
C LEU A 262 17.25 -20.44 1.89
N HIS A 263 17.51 -20.77 0.62
CA HIS A 263 16.45 -20.91 -0.37
C HIS A 263 15.48 -22.03 0.01
N ALA A 264 15.97 -23.20 0.41
CA ALA A 264 15.13 -24.32 0.86
C ALA A 264 14.27 -23.97 2.09
N LEU A 265 14.83 -23.26 3.07
CA LEU A 265 14.11 -22.84 4.29
C LEU A 265 13.10 -21.71 4.03
N ARG A 266 13.35 -20.83 3.05
CA ARG A 266 12.54 -19.63 2.82
C ARG A 266 11.57 -19.72 1.64
N ARG A 267 11.70 -20.73 0.79
CA ARG A 267 10.78 -20.93 -0.33
C ARG A 267 9.36 -21.15 0.20
N SER A 268 8.41 -20.38 -0.32
CA SER A 268 7.09 -20.23 0.30
C SER A 268 6.27 -21.51 0.38
N ASP A 269 6.46 -22.44 -0.56
CA ASP A 269 5.72 -23.70 -0.73
C ASP A 269 6.40 -24.93 -0.08
N ASN A 270 7.57 -24.74 0.55
CA ASN A 270 8.32 -25.80 1.21
C ASN A 270 7.84 -26.20 2.61
N PRO A 271 7.30 -25.31 3.47
CA PRO A 271 6.95 -25.69 4.84
C PRO A 271 5.86 -26.77 4.89
N VAL A 272 6.13 -27.84 5.63
CA VAL A 272 5.21 -28.96 5.85
C VAL A 272 4.98 -29.14 7.34
N MET A 273 3.73 -29.42 7.71
CA MET A 273 3.38 -29.86 9.06
C MET A 273 3.52 -31.38 9.11
N LEU A 274 4.52 -31.86 9.84
CA LEU A 274 4.63 -33.27 10.20
C LEU A 274 3.84 -33.48 11.50
N ILE A 275 2.69 -34.14 11.38
CA ILE A 275 1.76 -34.41 12.48
C ILE A 275 1.89 -35.88 12.87
N ARG A 276 2.24 -36.16 14.12
CA ARG A 276 2.15 -37.50 14.68
C ARG A 276 0.83 -37.65 15.41
N LEU A 277 -0.10 -38.43 14.87
CA LEU A 277 -1.36 -38.74 15.54
C LEU A 277 -1.12 -39.65 16.76
N ARG A 278 -2.11 -39.72 17.65
CA ARG A 278 -2.05 -40.70 18.74
C ARG A 278 -2.31 -42.10 18.19
N PRO A 279 -1.57 -43.13 18.64
CA PRO A 279 -1.83 -44.50 18.23
C PRO A 279 -3.31 -44.90 18.37
N GLY A 280 -3.85 -45.55 17.34
CA GLY A 280 -5.25 -45.97 17.29
C GLY A 280 -6.26 -44.87 16.93
N THR A 281 -5.79 -43.67 16.59
CA THR A 281 -6.65 -42.62 16.00
C THR A 281 -7.21 -43.11 14.67
N GLN A 282 -8.53 -43.03 14.49
CA GLN A 282 -9.17 -43.38 13.22
C GLN A 282 -8.93 -42.29 12.18
N VAL A 283 -8.40 -42.68 11.02
CA VAL A 283 -8.06 -41.76 9.92
C VAL A 283 -8.73 -42.21 8.63
N THR A 284 -9.41 -41.28 7.98
CA THR A 284 -9.87 -41.43 6.61
C THR A 284 -8.80 -40.90 5.67
N GLN A 285 -8.19 -41.78 4.90
CA GLN A 285 -7.20 -41.42 3.88
C GLN A 285 -7.91 -40.96 2.60
N ARG A 286 -7.22 -40.14 1.79
CA ARG A 286 -7.72 -39.71 0.49
C ARG A 286 -7.51 -40.81 -0.54
N SER A 287 -8.48 -40.96 -1.44
CA SER A 287 -8.36 -41.94 -2.53
C SER A 287 -7.13 -41.68 -3.39
N GLY A 288 -6.28 -42.69 -3.57
CA GLY A 288 -5.02 -42.61 -4.32
C GLY A 288 -3.87 -41.94 -3.58
N GLN A 289 -3.98 -41.76 -2.26
CA GLN A 289 -2.93 -41.26 -1.34
C GLN A 289 -2.91 -42.07 -0.04
N GLU A 290 -3.37 -43.33 -0.08
CA GLU A 290 -3.49 -44.20 1.08
C GLU A 290 -2.13 -44.52 1.73
N ASP A 291 -1.06 -44.51 0.94
CA ASP A 291 0.32 -44.81 1.33
C ASP A 291 1.17 -43.55 1.62
N TYR A 292 0.56 -42.35 1.70
CA TYR A 292 1.29 -41.09 1.91
C TYR A 292 1.64 -40.82 3.39
N HIS A 293 1.75 -41.86 4.19
CA HIS A 293 1.94 -41.76 5.65
C HIS A 293 2.86 -42.90 6.12
N TYR A 294 3.53 -42.67 7.26
CA TYR A 294 4.35 -43.68 7.90
C TYR A 294 3.85 -43.91 9.33
N GLY A 295 3.24 -45.06 9.61
CA GLY A 295 2.65 -45.33 10.92
C GLY A 295 1.61 -44.27 11.29
N ASP A 296 1.79 -43.57 12.42
CA ASP A 296 0.88 -42.49 12.84
C ASP A 296 1.31 -41.09 12.30
N PHE A 297 2.29 -41.00 11.40
CA PHE A 297 2.82 -39.74 10.87
C PHE A 297 2.17 -39.32 9.56
N TYR A 298 1.60 -38.12 9.54
CA TYR A 298 0.98 -37.50 8.38
C TYR A 298 1.63 -36.15 8.10
N ALA A 299 2.10 -35.96 6.87
CA ALA A 299 2.76 -34.74 6.45
C ALA A 299 1.84 -33.94 5.50
N TYR A 300 1.37 -32.77 5.93
CA TYR A 300 0.52 -31.90 5.11
C TYR A 300 1.25 -30.60 4.81
N SER A 301 1.08 -30.05 3.60
CA SER A 301 1.57 -28.71 3.31
C SER A 301 1.02 -27.71 4.32
N LYS A 302 1.88 -26.82 4.83
CA LYS A 302 1.47 -25.74 5.73
C LYS A 302 0.72 -24.64 5.00
N LEU A 303 0.64 -24.66 3.67
CA LEU A 303 0.05 -23.56 2.90
C LEU A 303 -1.45 -23.76 2.74
N CYS A 304 -2.22 -22.84 3.31
CA CYS A 304 -3.67 -22.84 3.16
C CYS A 304 -4.08 -22.79 1.68
N THR A 305 -4.96 -23.71 1.27
CA THR A 305 -5.45 -23.82 -0.10
C THR A 305 -6.38 -22.69 -0.55
N HIS A 306 -6.74 -21.77 0.36
CA HIS A 306 -7.48 -20.55 0.06
C HIS A 306 -6.56 -19.47 -0.52
N LEU A 307 -5.77 -18.79 0.34
CA LEU A 307 -4.92 -17.65 -0.02
C LEU A 307 -3.47 -17.79 0.50
N GLY A 308 -3.02 -19.01 0.83
CA GLY A 308 -1.60 -19.33 0.98
C GLY A 308 -0.98 -19.04 2.35
N CYS A 309 -1.75 -18.50 3.29
CA CYS A 309 -1.26 -18.31 4.65
C CYS A 309 -0.80 -19.65 5.30
N PRO A 310 0.32 -19.65 6.05
CA PRO A 310 0.75 -20.80 6.83
C PRO A 310 -0.30 -21.22 7.89
N THR A 311 -0.76 -22.46 7.85
CA THR A 311 -1.72 -23.05 8.80
C THR A 311 -1.02 -23.55 10.05
N SER A 312 -0.30 -22.69 10.74
CA SER A 312 0.60 -23.05 11.85
C SER A 312 -0.09 -23.48 13.15
N LEU A 313 -1.40 -23.29 13.29
CA LEU A 313 -2.12 -23.57 14.53
C LEU A 313 -2.69 -24.98 14.45
N TYR A 314 -2.34 -25.84 15.40
CA TYR A 314 -2.83 -27.22 15.47
C TYR A 314 -3.47 -27.47 16.84
N GLU A 315 -4.73 -27.87 16.83
CA GLU A 315 -5.49 -28.22 18.02
C GLU A 315 -5.48 -29.74 18.19
N THR A 316 -4.54 -30.25 18.99
CA THR A 316 -4.35 -31.70 19.23
C THR A 316 -5.60 -32.41 19.74
N GLN A 317 -6.45 -31.76 20.54
CA GLN A 317 -7.63 -32.41 21.11
C GLN A 317 -8.69 -32.73 20.04
N SER A 318 -8.90 -31.82 19.08
CA SER A 318 -9.91 -31.96 18.03
C SER A 318 -9.32 -32.37 16.68
N GLN A 319 -7.99 -32.49 16.60
CA GLN A 319 -7.24 -32.85 15.39
C GLN A 319 -7.45 -31.85 14.25
N ARG A 320 -7.59 -30.56 14.60
CA ARG A 320 -7.82 -29.48 13.63
C ARG A 320 -6.54 -28.72 13.34
N ILE A 321 -6.32 -28.44 12.07
CA ILE A 321 -5.31 -27.53 11.55
C ILE A 321 -6.02 -26.22 11.23
N LEU A 322 -5.58 -25.10 11.80
CA LEU A 322 -6.24 -23.80 11.68
C LEU A 322 -5.34 -22.80 10.95
N CYS A 323 -5.93 -22.13 9.96
CA CYS A 323 -5.33 -20.98 9.30
C CYS A 323 -5.62 -19.69 10.07
N PRO A 324 -4.62 -18.95 10.57
CA PRO A 324 -4.84 -17.76 11.40
C PRO A 324 -5.42 -16.58 10.60
N CYS A 325 -5.28 -16.56 9.27
CA CYS A 325 -5.70 -15.43 8.45
C CYS A 325 -7.23 -15.32 8.30
N HIS A 326 -7.87 -16.42 7.89
CA HIS A 326 -9.31 -16.45 7.57
C HIS A 326 -10.01 -17.65 8.21
N GLN A 327 -9.38 -18.25 9.22
CA GLN A 327 -9.94 -19.27 10.08
C GLN A 327 -10.41 -20.53 9.35
N SER A 328 -9.88 -20.84 8.16
CA SER A 328 -10.09 -22.16 7.56
C SER A 328 -9.59 -23.23 8.50
N GLN A 329 -10.42 -24.24 8.75
CA GLN A 329 -10.08 -25.37 9.62
C GLN A 329 -10.08 -26.64 8.79
N PHE A 330 -9.01 -27.41 8.89
CA PHE A 330 -8.82 -28.67 8.18
C PHE A 330 -8.74 -29.80 9.20
N LEU A 331 -9.39 -30.93 8.91
CA LEU A 331 -9.40 -32.08 9.81
C LEU A 331 -8.22 -33.00 9.47
N ALA A 332 -7.21 -33.09 10.36
CA ALA A 332 -6.00 -33.88 10.13
C ALA A 332 -6.30 -35.39 9.98
N THR A 333 -7.40 -35.86 10.57
CA THR A 333 -7.87 -37.25 10.51
C THR A 333 -8.75 -37.57 9.29
N GLU A 334 -9.07 -36.58 8.44
CA GLU A 334 -9.81 -36.79 7.18
C GLU A 334 -9.05 -36.08 6.05
N TYR A 335 -7.85 -36.59 5.71
CA TYR A 335 -6.98 -36.10 4.64
C TYR A 335 -6.84 -34.57 4.55
N ALA A 336 -6.79 -33.91 5.72
CA ALA A 336 -6.78 -32.44 5.85
C ALA A 336 -7.92 -31.75 5.06
N LYS A 337 -9.11 -32.35 5.03
CA LYS A 337 -10.31 -31.77 4.42
C LYS A 337 -10.75 -30.52 5.16
N PRO A 338 -11.11 -29.43 4.46
CA PRO A 338 -11.68 -28.27 5.10
C PRO A 338 -13.05 -28.60 5.69
N VAL A 339 -13.24 -28.27 6.97
CA VAL A 339 -14.50 -28.44 7.72
C VAL A 339 -15.12 -27.10 8.14
N PHE A 340 -14.38 -26.00 7.98
CA PHE A 340 -14.86 -24.64 8.25
C PHE A 340 -14.04 -23.60 7.48
N GLY A 341 -14.62 -22.41 7.29
CA GLY A 341 -13.98 -21.26 6.65
C GLY A 341 -13.98 -21.33 5.11
N PRO A 342 -13.27 -20.39 4.45
CA PRO A 342 -13.38 -20.20 3.00
C PRO A 342 -12.55 -21.18 2.14
N ALA A 343 -11.68 -22.01 2.73
CA ALA A 343 -10.93 -23.00 1.97
C ALA A 343 -11.85 -24.10 1.45
N THR A 344 -11.79 -24.37 0.15
CA THR A 344 -12.65 -25.35 -0.53
C THR A 344 -11.92 -26.63 -0.92
N ARG A 345 -10.63 -26.76 -0.58
CA ARG A 345 -9.79 -27.92 -0.92
C ARG A 345 -8.99 -28.40 0.28
N SER A 346 -8.74 -29.69 0.34
CA SER A 346 -7.82 -30.29 1.30
C SER A 346 -6.41 -29.74 1.15
N LEU A 347 -5.66 -29.70 2.26
CA LEU A 347 -4.22 -29.45 2.18
C LEU A 347 -3.56 -30.63 1.45
N PRO A 348 -2.63 -30.38 0.50
CA PRO A 348 -1.87 -31.44 -0.14
C PRO A 348 -1.07 -32.25 0.90
N GLN A 349 -1.10 -33.57 0.77
CA GLN A 349 -0.35 -34.49 1.63
C GLN A 349 0.98 -34.86 0.94
N LEU A 350 2.08 -34.78 1.69
CA LEU A 350 3.42 -35.18 1.24
C LEU A 350 3.62 -36.67 1.55
N PRO A 351 4.00 -37.50 0.56
CA PRO A 351 4.29 -38.90 0.82
C PRO A 351 5.65 -39.04 1.52
N ILE A 352 5.65 -39.73 2.66
CA ILE A 352 6.82 -39.90 3.53
C ILE A 352 7.09 -41.36 3.88
N THR A 353 8.34 -41.67 4.20
CA THR A 353 8.77 -42.96 4.75
C THR A 353 9.96 -42.77 5.69
N VAL A 354 10.44 -43.86 6.29
CA VAL A 354 11.71 -43.89 7.02
C VAL A 354 12.76 -44.60 6.17
N ASN A 355 13.94 -43.99 6.01
CA ASN A 355 15.06 -44.59 5.28
C ASN A 355 15.83 -45.61 6.14
N ASP A 356 16.81 -46.29 5.54
CA ASP A 356 17.61 -47.33 6.21
C ASP A 356 18.44 -46.82 7.40
N GLU A 357 18.72 -45.51 7.45
CA GLU A 357 19.41 -44.85 8.56
C GLU A 357 18.47 -44.44 9.70
N GLY A 358 17.16 -44.59 9.52
CA GLY A 358 16.12 -44.27 10.50
C GLY A 358 15.62 -42.82 10.48
N TYR A 359 15.87 -42.06 9.41
CA TYR A 359 15.36 -40.69 9.23
C TYR A 359 14.08 -40.66 8.40
N LEU A 360 13.20 -39.70 8.70
CA LEU A 360 12.03 -39.42 7.87
C LEU A 360 12.46 -38.73 6.57
N VAL A 361 11.98 -39.25 5.45
CA VAL A 361 12.27 -38.76 4.09
C VAL A 361 11.00 -38.69 3.27
N ALA A 362 10.96 -37.76 2.31
CA ALA A 362 9.89 -37.69 1.31
C ALA A 362 10.18 -38.69 0.17
N THR A 363 9.15 -39.42 -0.28
CA THR A 363 9.31 -40.40 -1.37
C THR A 363 9.03 -39.79 -2.75
N ALA A 364 8.31 -38.67 -2.81
CA ALA A 364 8.00 -37.92 -4.02
C ALA A 364 7.60 -36.47 -3.68
N ASP A 365 7.40 -35.64 -4.71
CA ASP A 365 6.72 -34.34 -4.55
C ASP A 365 5.24 -34.54 -4.20
N PHE A 366 4.54 -33.44 -3.89
CA PHE A 366 3.10 -33.43 -3.77
C PHE A 366 2.41 -33.85 -5.07
N ARG A 367 1.33 -34.62 -4.94
CA ARG A 367 0.47 -34.97 -6.08
C ARG A 367 -0.34 -33.77 -6.58
N GLU A 368 -0.78 -32.89 -5.68
CA GLU A 368 -1.46 -31.65 -6.03
C GLU A 368 -0.54 -30.42 -5.89
N ALA A 369 -0.83 -29.39 -6.69
CA ALA A 369 -0.18 -28.09 -6.51
C ALA A 369 -0.46 -27.52 -5.11
N VAL A 370 0.61 -27.06 -4.46
CA VAL A 370 0.62 -26.51 -3.11
C VAL A 370 0.07 -25.07 -3.08
N GLY A 371 -0.64 -24.73 -2.01
CA GLY A 371 -1.15 -23.38 -1.77
C GLY A 371 -2.43 -23.05 -2.54
N PRO A 372 -2.70 -21.77 -2.83
CA PRO A 372 -3.92 -21.28 -3.49
C PRO A 372 -4.21 -21.88 -4.86
N ALA A 373 -5.47 -21.75 -5.30
CA ALA A 373 -5.83 -22.11 -6.66
C ALA A 373 -5.27 -21.09 -7.67
N PHE A 374 -4.91 -21.58 -8.86
CA PHE A 374 -4.63 -20.77 -10.05
C PHE A 374 -5.40 -21.35 -11.24
N TRP A 375 -5.49 -20.58 -12.33
CA TRP A 375 -6.44 -20.83 -13.42
C TRP A 375 -6.23 -22.18 -14.14
N GLU A 376 -4.98 -22.58 -14.31
CA GLU A 376 -4.56 -23.78 -15.02
C GLU A 376 -4.55 -25.03 -14.13
N ARG A 377 -4.79 -24.89 -12.81
CA ARG A 377 -4.71 -25.99 -11.84
C ARG A 377 -5.74 -27.09 -12.15
N ARG A 378 -5.29 -28.35 -12.19
CA ARG A 378 -6.18 -29.51 -12.25
C ARG A 378 -6.70 -29.86 -10.84
N SER A 379 -7.92 -30.38 -10.75
CA SER A 379 -8.61 -30.72 -9.49
C SER A 379 -8.42 -32.17 -9.08
#